data_AF-A0A9P6JS82-F1
#
_entry.id   AF-A0A9P6JS82-F1
#
_cell.length_a   1.000
_cell.length_b   1.000
_cell.length_c   1.000
_cell.angle_alpha   90.00
_cell.angle_beta   90.00
_cell.angle_gamma   90.00
#
_symmetry.space_group_name_H-M   'P 1'
#
loop_
_entity.id
_entity.type
_entity.pdbx_description
1 polymer ?
#
loop_
_entity_poly.entity_id
_entity_poly.type
_entity_poly.pdbx_seq_one_letter_code
_entity_poly.pdbx_strand_id
1 'polypeptide(L)'
;MNEWSHSFNVVSIISNRQTPGHRDTGSALRWFNVLLAVRNYSNGHAEFSGLGLKVRYLPGTVVVDLGRVLRHSASCNGDRACIAYYMREKVWDALGPEKPGWAHNGATEK
;
A
#
# COMPACT_ATOMS: atom_id res chain seq x y z
N MET A 1 5.80 -27.46 5.06
CA MET A 1 6.11 -26.10 4.56
C MET A 1 4.94 -25.63 3.72
N ASN A 2 3.93 -25.01 4.36
CA ASN A 2 2.74 -24.43 3.71
C ASN A 2 2.57 -22.97 4.16
N GLU A 3 3.67 -22.25 4.35
CA GLU A 3 3.64 -20.88 4.84
C GLU A 3 4.06 -19.92 3.76
N TRP A 4 3.29 -18.84 3.62
CA TRP A 4 3.64 -17.72 2.75
C TRP A 4 4.91 -17.07 3.27
N SER A 5 5.98 -17.08 2.49
CA SER A 5 7.29 -16.50 2.87
C SER A 5 7.33 -14.97 2.90
N HIS A 6 6.20 -14.30 2.68
CA HIS A 6 6.09 -12.86 2.59
C HIS A 6 4.77 -12.40 3.21
N SER A 7 4.81 -11.30 3.97
CA SER A 7 3.60 -10.71 4.55
C SER A 7 2.66 -10.16 3.46
N PHE A 8 3.18 -9.86 2.28
CA PHE A 8 2.41 -9.31 1.16
C PHE A 8 2.01 -10.39 0.17
N ASN A 9 0.76 -10.36 -0.26
CA ASN A 9 0.23 -11.28 -1.25
C ASN A 9 0.04 -10.69 -2.65
N VAL A 10 0.30 -9.39 -2.81
CA VAL A 10 0.31 -8.74 -4.11
C VAL A 10 1.47 -7.76 -4.21
N VAL A 11 2.08 -7.74 -5.40
CA VAL A 11 3.03 -6.71 -5.83
C VAL A 11 2.51 -6.09 -7.12
N SER A 12 2.53 -4.77 -7.21
CA SER A 12 2.23 -4.06 -8.46
C SER A 12 3.29 -3.01 -8.79
N ILE A 13 3.42 -2.70 -10.07
CA ILE A 13 4.24 -1.60 -10.56
C ILE A 13 3.31 -0.55 -11.15
N ILE A 14 3.33 0.65 -10.59
CA ILE A 14 2.58 1.80 -11.09
C ILE A 14 3.58 2.70 -11.80
N SER A 15 3.57 2.69 -13.14
CA SER A 15 4.49 3.46 -13.98
C SER A 15 3.78 4.60 -14.69
N ASN A 16 4.39 5.78 -14.70
CA ASN A 16 3.99 6.97 -15.47
C ASN A 16 2.51 7.33 -15.35
N ARG A 17 1.95 7.11 -14.15
CA ARG A 17 0.58 7.47 -13.83
C ARG A 17 0.52 8.16 -12.47
N GLN A 18 -0.25 9.24 -12.41
CA GLN A 18 -0.68 9.82 -11.14
C GLN A 18 -1.63 8.86 -10.44
N THR A 19 -1.53 8.80 -9.12
CA THR A 19 -2.45 8.02 -8.30
C THR A 19 -3.51 8.98 -7.74
N PRO A 20 -4.76 8.95 -8.23
CA PRO A 20 -5.82 9.79 -7.68
C PRO A 20 -6.12 9.41 -6.23
N GLY A 21 -6.72 10.34 -5.47
CA GLY A 21 -7.04 10.12 -4.07
C GLY A 21 -8.06 9.00 -3.86
N HIS A 22 -7.67 7.93 -3.18
CA HIS A 22 -8.52 6.75 -2.95
C HIS A 22 -8.20 6.07 -1.61
N ARG A 23 -8.99 5.04 -1.29
CA ARG A 23 -8.69 4.04 -0.26
C ARG A 23 -8.69 2.67 -0.92
N ASP A 24 -7.88 1.76 -0.43
CA ASP A 24 -7.87 0.38 -0.89
C ASP A 24 -9.16 -0.31 -0.46
N THR A 25 -9.87 -0.95 -1.38
CA THR A 25 -11.17 -1.56 -1.10
C THR A 25 -11.10 -3.05 -0.77
N GLY A 26 -9.99 -3.71 -1.11
CA GLY A 26 -9.80 -5.16 -0.92
C GLY A 26 -8.80 -5.54 0.15
N SER A 27 -8.40 -4.60 1.00
CA SER A 27 -7.43 -4.81 2.09
C SER A 27 -8.13 -4.76 3.46
N ALA A 28 -7.61 -5.50 4.44
CA ALA A 28 -8.07 -5.45 5.82
C ALA A 28 -7.66 -4.11 6.49
N LEU A 29 -8.35 -3.72 7.56
CA LEU A 29 -8.13 -2.45 8.26
C LEU A 29 -6.73 -2.33 8.87
N ARG A 30 -6.16 -3.45 9.31
CA ARG A 30 -4.84 -3.52 9.97
C ARG A 30 -3.69 -3.75 9.00
N TRP A 31 -4.00 -3.94 7.73
CA TRP A 31 -3.00 -4.23 6.71
C TRP A 31 -2.43 -2.93 6.16
N PHE A 32 -1.13 -2.96 5.92
CA PHE A 32 -0.38 -1.83 5.42
C PHE A 32 0.16 -2.09 4.02
N ASN A 33 0.43 -1.02 3.29
CA ASN A 33 1.15 -1.06 2.04
C ASN A 33 2.59 -0.59 2.26
N VAL A 34 3.50 -1.05 1.40
CA VAL A 34 4.86 -0.50 1.29
C VAL A 34 5.05 -0.03 -0.13
N LEU A 35 5.27 1.28 -0.28
CA LEU A 35 5.37 1.96 -1.57
C LEU A 35 6.79 2.50 -1.71
N LEU A 36 7.53 1.97 -2.69
CA LEU A 36 8.86 2.46 -3.03
C LEU A 36 8.78 3.28 -4.32
N ALA A 37 9.10 4.57 -4.22
CA ALA A 37 9.26 5.46 -5.36
C ALA A 37 10.62 5.25 -6.04
N VAL A 38 10.61 5.07 -7.36
CA VAL A 38 11.82 4.91 -8.19
C VAL A 38 11.72 5.71 -9.49
N ARG A 39 12.82 5.72 -10.25
CA ARG A 39 13.05 6.46 -11.50
C ARG A 39 13.25 7.97 -11.31
N ASN A 40 13.38 8.70 -12.41
CA ASN A 40 13.81 10.10 -12.42
C ASN A 40 12.61 11.02 -12.65
N TYR A 41 12.14 11.64 -11.56
CA TYR A 41 11.07 12.62 -11.58
C TYR A 41 11.32 13.70 -10.52
N SER A 42 10.58 14.80 -10.60
CA SER A 42 10.66 15.92 -9.65
C SER A 42 9.29 16.28 -9.08
N ASN A 43 9.29 17.15 -8.07
CA ASN A 43 8.08 17.69 -7.44
C ASN A 43 7.09 16.61 -6.96
N GLY A 44 7.62 15.46 -6.52
CA GLY A 44 6.82 14.33 -6.10
C GLY A 44 6.23 14.48 -4.71
N HIS A 45 4.96 14.13 -4.56
CA HIS A 45 4.25 14.19 -3.30
C HIS A 45 3.38 12.96 -3.08
N ALA A 46 3.36 12.49 -1.84
CA ALA A 46 2.32 11.61 -1.33
C ALA A 46 1.44 12.44 -0.39
N GLU A 47 0.13 12.34 -0.55
CA GLU A 47 -0.83 13.11 0.23
C GLU A 47 -1.81 12.17 0.94
N PHE A 48 -2.00 12.40 2.23
CA PHE A 48 -2.92 11.69 3.11
C PHE A 48 -3.99 12.68 3.57
N SER A 49 -4.99 12.92 2.73
CA SER A 49 -5.92 14.03 2.91
C SER A 49 -6.75 13.94 4.18
N GLY A 50 -7.04 12.73 4.66
CA GLY A 50 -7.70 12.52 5.95
C GLY A 50 -6.88 12.97 7.17
N LEU A 51 -5.57 13.16 7.01
CA LEU A 51 -4.65 13.65 8.05
C LEU A 51 -4.20 15.10 7.81
N GLY A 52 -4.63 15.73 6.70
CA GLY A 52 -4.08 17.02 6.27
C GLY A 52 -2.57 16.98 5.98
N LEU A 53 -2.02 15.80 5.70
CA LEU A 53 -0.58 15.59 5.57
C LEU A 53 -0.18 15.47 4.10
N LYS A 54 0.83 16.23 3.70
CA LYS A 54 1.48 16.12 2.38
C LYS A 54 2.99 16.05 2.58
N VAL A 55 3.60 14.98 2.09
CA VAL A 55 5.03 14.72 2.26
C VAL A 55 5.73 14.66 0.91
N ARG A 56 7.01 15.05 0.89
CA ARG A 56 7.86 14.86 -0.28
C ARG A 56 8.02 13.36 -0.54
N TYR A 57 7.72 12.96 -1.77
CA TYR A 57 7.80 11.58 -2.22
C TYR A 57 8.69 11.53 -3.45
N LEU A 58 10.00 11.56 -3.22
CA LEU A 58 11.05 11.63 -4.25
C LEU A 58 11.62 10.23 -4.55
N PRO A 59 12.37 10.06 -5.65
CA PRO A 59 13.03 8.78 -5.94
C PRO A 59 13.84 8.26 -4.74
N GLY A 60 13.68 6.98 -4.41
CA GLY A 60 14.27 6.35 -3.23
C GLY A 60 13.44 6.47 -1.94
N THR A 61 12.33 7.22 -1.95
CA THR A 61 11.45 7.34 -0.77
C THR A 61 10.62 6.06 -0.60
N VAL A 62 10.56 5.55 0.63
CA VAL A 62 9.64 4.50 1.04
C VAL A 62 8.52 5.11 1.88
N VAL A 63 7.28 4.79 1.53
CA VAL A 63 6.09 5.14 2.30
C VAL A 63 5.44 3.84 2.79
N VAL A 64 5.12 3.81 4.08
CA VAL A 64 4.33 2.74 4.69
C VAL A 64 3.02 3.35 5.18
N ASP A 65 1.89 2.85 4.68
CA ASP A 65 0.58 3.41 5.02
C ASP A 65 -0.49 2.33 5.28
N LEU A 66 -1.58 2.72 5.91
CA LEU A 66 -2.78 1.88 6.05
C LEU A 66 -3.76 2.24 4.94
N GLY A 67 -3.52 1.78 3.71
CA GLY A 67 -4.28 2.23 2.53
C GLY A 67 -5.79 1.97 2.57
N ARG A 68 -6.26 1.02 3.41
CA ARG A 68 -7.68 0.83 3.71
C ARG A 68 -8.28 1.96 4.55
N VAL A 69 -7.52 2.49 5.49
CA VAL A 69 -7.94 3.51 6.47
C VAL A 69 -7.69 4.92 5.93
N LEU A 70 -6.46 5.16 5.47
CA LEU A 70 -5.98 6.46 5.03
C LEU A 70 -6.32 6.68 3.56
N ARG A 71 -7.07 7.76 3.28
CA ARG A 71 -7.24 8.22 1.90
C ARG A 71 -5.92 8.81 1.42
N HIS A 72 -5.34 8.22 0.39
CA HIS A 72 -4.01 8.56 -0.10
C HIS A 72 -3.99 8.82 -1.62
N SER A 73 -3.07 9.68 -2.06
CA SER A 73 -2.81 10.00 -3.46
C SER A 73 -1.30 10.17 -3.70
N ALA A 74 -0.87 10.13 -4.96
CA ALA A 74 0.50 10.42 -5.34
C ALA A 74 0.58 11.19 -6.67
N SER A 75 1.37 12.26 -6.68
CA SER A 75 1.60 13.10 -7.86
C SER A 75 3.09 13.42 -8.04
N CYS A 76 3.49 13.71 -9.27
CA CYS A 76 4.87 14.05 -9.64
C CYS A 76 4.92 14.66 -11.04
N ASN A 77 6.08 15.24 -11.39
CA ASN A 77 6.41 15.68 -12.73
C ASN A 77 7.50 14.78 -13.32
N GLY A 78 7.23 14.15 -14.47
CA GLY A 78 8.19 13.30 -15.17
C GLY A 78 7.97 11.80 -14.94
N ASP A 79 9.06 11.03 -15.05
CA ASP A 79 9.03 9.57 -15.12
C ASP A 79 9.11 8.94 -13.73
N ARG A 80 7.95 8.58 -13.19
CA ARG A 80 7.82 7.90 -11.90
C ARG A 80 7.40 6.46 -12.13
N ALA A 81 8.12 5.55 -11.48
CA ALA A 81 7.55 4.25 -11.14
C ALA A 81 7.43 4.08 -9.62
N CYS A 82 6.45 3.30 -9.20
CA CYS A 82 6.26 2.90 -7.81
C CYS A 82 6.11 1.39 -7.75
N ILE A 83 6.92 0.75 -6.91
CA ILE A 83 6.73 -0.65 -6.54
C ILE A 83 5.86 -0.66 -5.30
N ALA A 84 4.68 -1.25 -5.40
CA ALA A 84 3.71 -1.31 -4.31
C ALA A 84 3.57 -2.76 -3.84
N TYR A 85 3.98 -3.02 -2.61
CA TYR A 85 3.70 -4.25 -1.89
C TYR A 85 2.46 -4.02 -1.03
N TYR A 86 1.47 -4.89 -1.16
CA TYR A 86 0.23 -4.77 -0.40
C TYR A 86 -0.45 -6.12 -0.24
N MET A 87 -1.52 -6.12 0.53
CA MET A 87 -2.28 -7.33 0.84
C MET A 87 -3.73 -7.19 0.33
N ARG A 88 -4.27 -8.27 -0.24
CA ARG A 88 -5.64 -8.43 -0.69
C ARG A 88 -6.30 -9.61 0.00
N GLU A 89 -7.43 -9.34 0.64
CA GLU A 89 -8.12 -10.32 1.50
C GLU A 89 -8.53 -11.54 0.69
N LYS A 90 -9.13 -11.33 -0.49
CA LYS A 90 -9.53 -12.41 -1.40
C LYS A 90 -8.40 -13.31 -1.88
N VAL A 91 -7.18 -12.78 -2.01
CA VAL A 91 -6.01 -13.60 -2.40
C VAL A 91 -5.61 -14.48 -1.22
N TRP A 92 -5.62 -13.92 -0.01
CA TRP A 92 -5.36 -14.66 1.20
C TRP A 92 -6.43 -15.71 1.46
N ASP A 93 -7.72 -15.39 1.28
CA ASP A 93 -8.81 -16.34 1.49
C ASP A 93 -8.74 -17.54 0.53
N ALA A 94 -8.26 -17.32 -0.69
CA ALA A 94 -8.19 -18.36 -1.71
C ALA A 94 -6.94 -19.26 -1.58
N LEU A 95 -5.79 -18.68 -1.22
CA LEU A 95 -4.48 -19.34 -1.35
C LEU A 95 -3.60 -19.20 -0.11
N GLY A 96 -3.97 -18.35 0.83
CA GLY A 96 -3.19 -18.06 2.02
C GLY A 96 -3.33 -19.14 3.08
N PRO A 97 -2.33 -19.27 3.97
CA PRO A 97 -2.47 -20.07 5.18
C PRO A 97 -3.49 -19.44 6.13
N GLU A 98 -3.73 -20.07 7.27
CA GLU A 98 -4.49 -19.44 8.34
C GLU A 98 -3.93 -18.05 8.67
N LYS A 99 -4.81 -17.04 8.75
CA LYS A 99 -4.39 -15.67 9.04
C LYS A 99 -3.87 -15.59 10.48
N PRO A 100 -2.68 -15.01 10.72
CA PRO A 100 -2.23 -14.73 12.08
C PRO A 100 -3.17 -13.71 12.75
N GLY A 101 -3.23 -13.71 14.09
CA GLY A 101 -4.15 -12.86 14.88
C GLY A 101 -4.15 -11.38 14.48
N TRP A 102 -2.98 -10.82 14.14
CA TRP A 102 -2.86 -9.43 13.72
C TRP A 102 -3.49 -9.12 12.35
N ALA A 103 -3.64 -10.13 11.50
CA ALA A 103 -4.15 -9.99 10.13
C ALA A 103 -5.68 -10.03 10.05
N HIS A 104 -6.36 -10.33 11.17
CA HIS A 104 -7.81 -10.26 11.25
C HIS A 104 -8.28 -8.82 11.48
N ASN A 105 -9.38 -8.44 10.84
CA ASN A 105 -10.15 -7.27 11.23
C ASN A 105 -10.75 -7.57 12.61
N GLY A 106 -10.38 -6.84 13.67
CA GLY A 106 -10.96 -7.08 15.01
C GLY A 106 -12.50 -7.05 14.92
N ALA A 107 -13.25 -8.01 15.48
CA ALA A 107 -13.04 -8.68 16.75
C ALA A 107 -13.16 -10.22 16.68
N THR A 108 -12.12 -10.92 17.13
CA THR A 108 -12.20 -12.25 17.76
C THR A 108 -11.12 -12.34 18.84
N GLU A 109 -11.19 -11.44 19.82
CA GLU A 109 -10.67 -11.70 21.16
C GLU A 109 -11.86 -11.58 22.12
N LYS A 110 -12.68 -12.63 22.14
CA LYS A 110 -13.28 -13.29 23.30
C LYS A 110 -14.17 -14.45 22.84
#